data_AF-A0A382K467-F1
#
_entry.id   AF-A0A382K467-F1
#
_cell.length_a   1.000
_cell.length_b   1.000
_cell.length_c   1.000
_cell.angle_alpha   90.00
_cell.angle_beta   90.00
_cell.angle_gamma   90.00
#
_symmetry.space_group_name_H-M   'P 1'
#
loop_
_entity.id
_entity.type
_entity.pdbx_description
1 polymer ?
#
loop_
_entity_poly.entity_id
_entity_poly.type
_entity_poly.pdbx_seq_one_letter_code
_entity_poly.pdbx_strand_id
1 'polypeptide(L)'
;MLLNKTTKFNFLFAFLVLIIFSILSLSEIETINSQTIISLLLFGVLIFSLISMADTVIVNYIRQCFTQNLLYAFAPLGILYILTIGYIVVVDQLTIQSVIIPLIYLFLPAILLCWDRHSPQQINWRSAVAILVVWFFIELGLVPKIDIPPQKGISFFLLIAMNSIIYSFVVIRGLDSIGYRLLPNSNDWKHACFYFGLFIAFFAIPIGFSTSFIRQTAELKPFWQFPIILLGIFLFTGLPEEILFRGLIHNLLAGRMEENRSEFFVLLIS
;
A
#
# COMPACT_ATOMS: atom_id res chain seq x y z
N MET A 1 -16.29 14.14 20.88
CA MET A 1 -16.41 13.27 19.69
C MET A 1 -15.74 11.94 20.03
N LEU A 2 -16.51 10.92 20.40
CA LEU A 2 -15.97 9.61 20.78
C LEU A 2 -15.43 8.92 19.52
N LEU A 3 -14.11 8.75 19.44
CA LEU A 3 -13.43 8.07 18.33
C LEU A 3 -14.04 6.66 18.14
N ASN A 4 -14.42 6.30 16.91
CA ASN A 4 -15.04 5.01 16.60
C ASN A 4 -14.08 3.85 16.94
N LYS A 5 -14.61 2.66 17.26
CA LYS A 5 -13.81 1.50 17.68
C LYS A 5 -12.77 1.10 16.62
N THR A 6 -13.11 1.23 15.35
CA THR A 6 -12.23 1.00 14.20
C THR A 6 -11.09 2.01 14.15
N THR A 7 -11.40 3.30 14.30
CA THR A 7 -10.39 4.36 14.33
C THR A 7 -9.40 4.14 15.47
N LYS A 8 -9.88 3.84 16.69
CA LYS A 8 -8.99 3.55 17.84
C LYS A 8 -8.06 2.37 17.55
N PHE A 9 -8.57 1.31 16.93
CA PHE A 9 -7.75 0.16 16.56
C PHE A 9 -6.68 0.51 15.53
N ASN A 10 -7.05 1.23 14.46
CA ASN A 10 -6.12 1.65 13.41
C ASN A 10 -4.96 2.48 13.99
N PHE A 11 -5.28 3.45 14.86
CA PHE A 11 -4.27 4.24 15.55
C PHE A 11 -3.34 3.40 16.44
N LEU A 12 -3.90 2.48 17.22
CA LEU A 12 -3.12 1.60 18.09
C LEU A 12 -2.24 0.65 17.28
N PHE A 13 -2.76 0.13 16.17
CA PHE A 13 -2.01 -0.72 15.25
C PHE A 13 -0.85 0.04 14.61
N ALA A 14 -1.08 1.26 14.11
CA ALA A 14 -0.02 2.11 13.56
C ALA A 14 1.08 2.39 14.59
N PHE A 15 0.70 2.69 15.83
CA PHE A 15 1.63 2.94 16.92
C PHE A 15 2.45 1.70 17.29
N LEU A 16 1.80 0.53 17.32
CA LEU A 16 2.48 -0.75 17.57
C LEU A 16 3.49 -1.07 16.46
N VAL A 17 3.12 -0.88 15.19
CA VAL A 17 4.04 -1.05 14.05
C VAL A 17 5.23 -0.11 14.17
N LEU A 18 5.00 1.16 14.53
CA LEU A 18 6.06 2.13 14.75
C LEU A 18 7.02 1.71 15.87
N ILE A 19 6.50 1.24 17.00
CA ILE A 19 7.32 0.78 18.14
C ILE A 19 8.16 -0.43 17.74
N ILE A 20 7.53 -1.46 17.16
CA ILE A 20 8.24 -2.68 16.75
C ILE A 20 9.35 -2.33 15.77
N PHE A 21 9.04 -1.50 14.76
CA PHE A 21 10.02 -1.10 13.77
C PHE A 21 11.15 -0.27 14.36
N SER A 22 10.84 0.66 15.28
CA SER A 22 11.86 1.46 15.96
C SER A 22 12.79 0.61 16.82
N ILE A 23 12.26 -0.38 17.55
CA ILE A 23 13.07 -1.30 18.36
C ILE A 23 13.99 -2.14 17.49
N LEU A 24 13.48 -2.70 16.39
CA LEU A 24 14.28 -3.48 15.44
C LEU A 24 15.37 -2.64 14.80
N SER A 25 15.00 -1.46 14.33
CA SER A 25 15.94 -0.51 13.73
C SER A 25 17.03 -0.10 14.71
N LEU A 26 16.70 0.19 15.97
CA LEU A 26 17.68 0.57 16.98
C LEU A 26 18.56 -0.61 17.42
N SER A 27 18.05 -1.83 17.37
CA SER A 27 18.83 -3.04 17.71
C SER A 27 19.90 -3.38 16.68
N GLU A 28 19.76 -2.92 15.43
CA GLU A 28 20.69 -3.24 14.34
C GLU A 28 21.74 -2.16 14.07
N ILE A 29 21.61 -1.00 14.72
CA ILE A 29 22.43 0.20 14.49
C ILE A 29 23.30 0.46 15.71
N GLU A 30 24.62 0.54 15.49
CA GLU A 30 25.61 0.77 16.57
C GLU A 30 25.64 2.22 17.07
N THR A 31 25.25 3.20 16.24
CA THR A 31 25.26 4.63 16.60
C THR A 31 23.96 5.34 16.19
N ILE A 32 23.33 6.03 17.14
CA ILE A 32 22.13 6.83 16.88
C ILE A 32 22.56 8.14 16.22
N ASN A 33 22.40 8.22 14.89
CA ASN A 33 22.68 9.43 14.12
C ASN A 33 21.41 10.27 13.90
N SER A 34 21.53 11.55 13.57
CA SER A 34 20.39 12.42 13.25
C SER A 34 19.54 11.87 12.09
N GLN A 35 20.18 11.22 11.11
CA GLN A 35 19.54 10.57 9.98
C GLN A 35 18.58 9.44 10.40
N THR A 36 18.92 8.64 11.42
CA THR A 36 18.07 7.51 11.84
C THR A 36 16.80 8.01 12.54
N ILE A 37 16.92 9.06 13.35
CA ILE A 37 15.77 9.72 13.99
C ILE A 37 14.81 10.30 12.93
N ILE A 38 15.35 11.02 11.94
CA ILE A 38 14.55 11.58 10.84
C ILE A 38 13.85 10.46 10.05
N SER A 39 14.57 9.36 9.79
CA SER A 39 14.01 8.19 9.09
C SER A 39 12.85 7.56 9.86
N LEU A 40 12.99 7.35 11.16
CA LEU A 40 11.94 6.78 12.01
C LEU A 40 10.70 7.69 12.12
N LEU A 41 10.91 9.01 12.20
CA LEU A 41 9.81 9.98 12.18
C LEU A 41 9.05 9.95 10.85
N LEU A 42 9.77 9.94 9.72
CA LEU A 42 9.18 9.81 8.39
C LEU A 42 8.41 8.50 8.23
N PHE A 43 8.97 7.39 8.69
CA PHE A 43 8.30 6.09 8.70
C PHE A 43 6.98 6.14 9.47
N GLY A 44 6.99 6.74 10.68
CA GLY A 44 5.79 6.93 11.48
C GLY A 44 4.72 7.75 10.76
N VAL A 45 5.10 8.85 10.12
CA VAL A 45 4.17 9.68 9.34
C VAL A 45 3.56 8.89 8.18
N LEU A 46 4.36 8.13 7.43
CA LEU A 46 3.91 7.35 6.28
C LEU A 46 3.01 6.17 6.67
N ILE A 47 3.37 5.43 7.71
CA ILE A 47 2.55 4.31 8.24
C ILE A 47 1.23 4.84 8.80
N PHE A 48 1.29 5.94 9.54
CA PHE A 48 0.10 6.56 10.10
C PHE A 48 -0.83 7.08 9.01
N SER A 49 -0.29 7.72 7.96
CA SER A 49 -1.05 8.14 6.79
C SER A 49 -1.71 6.95 6.09
N LEU A 50 -0.94 5.89 5.84
CA LEU A 50 -1.40 4.66 5.19
C LEU A 50 -2.59 4.06 5.93
N ILE A 51 -2.41 3.81 7.23
CA ILE A 51 -3.43 3.18 8.09
C ILE A 51 -4.64 4.08 8.30
N SER A 52 -4.45 5.41 8.31
CA SER A 52 -5.57 6.36 8.38
C SER A 52 -6.47 6.29 7.15
N MET A 53 -5.91 5.99 5.96
CA MET A 53 -6.70 5.78 4.74
C MET A 53 -7.54 4.48 4.76
N ALA A 54 -7.31 3.59 5.73
CA ALA A 54 -8.18 2.43 5.98
C ALA A 54 -9.51 2.82 6.66
N ASP A 55 -9.60 4.01 7.25
CA ASP A 55 -10.81 4.48 7.93
C ASP A 55 -11.71 5.25 6.95
N THR A 56 -12.92 4.73 6.74
CA THR A 56 -13.92 5.33 5.85
C THR A 56 -14.36 6.72 6.33
N VAL A 57 -14.31 7.01 7.64
CA VAL A 57 -14.64 8.35 8.17
C VAL A 57 -13.59 9.37 7.73
N ILE A 58 -12.31 9.01 7.84
CA ILE A 58 -11.19 9.87 7.47
C ILE A 58 -11.19 10.08 5.95
N VAL A 59 -11.38 9.01 5.18
CA VAL A 59 -11.47 9.06 3.72
C VAL A 59 -12.62 9.96 3.27
N ASN A 60 -13.81 9.83 3.87
CA ASN A 60 -14.97 10.64 3.50
C ASN A 60 -14.75 12.12 3.85
N TYR A 61 -14.12 12.41 4.99
CA TYR A 61 -13.75 13.77 5.37
C TYR A 61 -12.77 14.39 4.37
N ILE A 62 -11.70 13.64 4.04
CA ILE A 62 -10.72 14.01 3.01
C ILE A 62 -11.43 14.26 1.67
N ARG A 63 -12.29 13.32 1.22
CA ARG A 63 -13.04 13.45 -0.03
C ARG A 63 -13.90 14.72 -0.03
N GLN A 64 -14.63 15.01 1.06
CA GLN A 64 -15.43 16.24 1.17
C GLN A 64 -14.56 17.50 1.08
N CYS A 65 -13.42 17.55 1.77
CA CYS A 65 -12.49 18.67 1.65
C CYS A 65 -11.93 18.85 0.23
N PHE A 66 -11.73 17.76 -0.52
CA PHE A 66 -11.09 17.78 -1.84
C PHE A 66 -12.07 17.64 -3.04
N THR A 67 -13.39 17.63 -2.81
CA THR A 67 -14.39 17.53 -3.89
C THR A 67 -14.46 18.79 -4.74
N GLN A 68 -14.29 19.96 -4.13
CA GLN A 68 -14.61 21.24 -4.76
C GLN A 68 -13.52 21.78 -5.71
N ASN A 69 -12.24 21.41 -5.53
CA ASN A 69 -11.14 21.94 -6.35
C ASN A 69 -10.08 20.87 -6.67
N LEU A 70 -9.76 20.71 -7.96
CA LEU A 70 -8.76 19.74 -8.44
C LEU A 70 -7.34 20.02 -7.90
N LEU A 71 -6.96 21.29 -7.77
CA LEU A 71 -5.65 21.67 -7.24
C LEU A 71 -5.44 21.20 -5.80
N TYR A 72 -6.48 21.21 -4.98
CA TYR A 72 -6.40 20.74 -3.61
C TYR A 72 -6.30 19.21 -3.54
N ALA A 73 -6.86 18.48 -4.50
CA ALA A 73 -6.69 17.03 -4.60
C ALA A 73 -5.24 16.61 -4.91
N PHE A 74 -4.45 17.47 -5.57
CA PHE A 74 -3.02 17.20 -5.77
C PHE A 74 -2.14 17.61 -4.60
N ALA A 75 -2.66 18.39 -3.63
CA ALA A 75 -1.84 18.90 -2.53
C ALA A 75 -1.22 17.79 -1.65
N PRO A 76 -1.94 16.70 -1.28
CA PRO A 76 -1.34 15.62 -0.50
C PRO A 76 -0.24 14.87 -1.25
N LEU A 77 -0.37 14.72 -2.57
CA LEU A 77 0.67 14.12 -3.43
C LEU A 77 1.90 15.04 -3.51
N GLY A 78 1.68 16.36 -3.57
CA GLY A 78 2.76 17.35 -3.47
C GLY A 78 3.51 17.29 -2.14
N ILE A 79 2.79 17.14 -1.02
CA ILE A 79 3.41 16.97 0.31
C ILE A 79 4.24 15.68 0.34
N LEU A 80 3.70 14.55 -0.14
CA LEU A 80 4.46 13.30 -0.24
C LEU A 80 5.71 13.45 -1.10
N TYR A 81 5.62 14.16 -2.23
CA TYR A 81 6.76 14.44 -3.09
C TYR A 81 7.84 15.27 -2.37
N ILE A 82 7.45 16.36 -1.68
CA ILE A 82 8.38 17.20 -0.92
C ILE A 82 9.06 16.39 0.19
N LEU A 83 8.32 15.56 0.91
CA LEU A 83 8.88 14.66 1.93
C LEU A 83 9.86 13.66 1.31
N THR A 84 9.56 13.14 0.12
CA THR A 84 10.42 12.21 -0.61
C THR A 84 11.75 12.87 -0.97
N ILE A 85 11.70 14.05 -1.60
CA ILE A 85 12.90 14.81 -1.96
C ILE A 85 13.69 15.22 -0.72
N GLY A 86 13.02 15.72 0.32
CA GLY A 86 13.66 16.10 1.58
C GLY A 86 14.42 14.93 2.21
N TYR A 87 13.86 13.73 2.17
CA TYR A 87 14.54 12.54 2.67
C TYR A 87 15.73 12.12 1.79
N ILE A 88 15.59 12.17 0.47
CA ILE A 88 16.69 11.85 -0.46
C ILE A 88 17.87 12.80 -0.26
N VAL A 89 17.61 14.09 0.00
CA VAL A 89 18.65 15.08 0.35
C VAL A 89 19.36 14.68 1.63
N VAL A 90 18.62 14.28 2.68
CA VAL A 90 19.20 13.87 3.98
C VAL A 90 20.09 12.62 3.88
N VAL A 91 19.79 11.73 2.94
CA VAL A 91 20.54 10.49 2.69
C VAL A 91 21.66 10.68 1.65
N ASP A 92 21.84 11.90 1.12
CA ASP A 92 22.84 12.27 0.11
C ASP A 92 22.81 11.42 -1.18
N GLN A 93 21.64 10.85 -1.52
CA GLN A 93 21.45 9.99 -2.71
C GLN A 93 20.74 10.72 -3.85
N LEU A 94 21.03 12.01 -4.03
CA LEU A 94 20.41 12.83 -5.08
C LEU A 94 20.92 12.42 -6.46
N THR A 95 20.06 11.71 -7.20
CA THR A 95 20.26 11.40 -8.61
C THR A 95 19.10 11.97 -9.44
N ILE A 96 19.31 12.19 -10.73
CA ILE A 96 18.24 12.65 -11.63
C ILE A 96 17.07 11.65 -11.62
N GLN A 97 17.38 10.35 -11.58
CA GLN A 97 16.39 9.29 -11.50
C GLN A 97 15.59 9.32 -10.19
N SER A 98 16.23 9.56 -9.04
CA SER A 98 15.54 9.62 -7.75
C SER A 98 14.59 10.81 -7.61
N VAL A 99 14.69 11.82 -8.49
CA VAL A 99 13.75 12.95 -8.55
C VAL A 99 12.63 12.67 -9.54
N ILE A 100 12.97 12.19 -10.74
CA ILE A 100 12.00 11.97 -11.83
C ILE A 100 11.06 10.80 -11.51
N ILE A 101 11.56 9.70 -10.96
CA ILE A 101 10.76 8.50 -10.72
C ILE A 101 9.61 8.77 -9.73
N PRO A 102 9.84 9.35 -8.53
CA PRO A 102 8.73 9.70 -7.64
C PRO A 102 7.76 10.69 -8.25
N LEU A 103 8.24 11.66 -9.04
CA LEU A 103 7.38 12.63 -9.71
C LEU A 103 6.40 11.94 -10.67
N ILE A 104 6.92 11.09 -11.57
CA ILE A 104 6.08 10.34 -12.51
C ILE A 104 5.14 9.43 -11.73
N TYR A 105 5.66 8.70 -10.74
CA TYR A 105 4.88 7.73 -10.00
C TYR A 105 3.71 8.36 -9.21
N LEU A 106 3.96 9.50 -8.53
CA LEU A 106 2.95 10.16 -7.70
C LEU A 106 1.88 10.86 -8.55
N PHE A 107 2.29 11.54 -9.62
CA PHE A 107 1.40 12.42 -10.36
C PHE A 107 0.75 11.75 -11.57
N LEU A 108 1.41 10.80 -12.25
CA LEU A 108 0.86 10.19 -13.47
C LEU A 108 -0.45 9.41 -13.21
N PRO A 109 -0.55 8.52 -12.20
CA PRO A 109 -1.81 7.84 -11.91
C PRO A 109 -2.89 8.83 -11.46
N ALA A 110 -2.53 9.81 -10.65
CA ALA A 110 -3.46 10.82 -10.16
C ALA A 110 -4.06 11.68 -11.29
N ILE A 111 -3.25 12.09 -12.27
CA ILE A 111 -3.70 12.84 -13.45
C ILE A 111 -4.63 11.98 -14.32
N LEU A 112 -4.25 10.72 -14.57
CA LEU A 112 -5.07 9.78 -15.37
C LEU A 112 -6.45 9.55 -14.74
N LEU A 113 -6.50 9.41 -13.42
CA LEU A 113 -7.73 9.15 -12.66
C LEU A 113 -8.58 10.38 -12.42
N CYS A 114 -7.96 11.57 -12.36
CA CYS A 114 -8.67 12.85 -12.21
C CYS A 114 -9.68 13.09 -13.34
N TRP A 115 -9.35 12.66 -14.57
CA TRP A 115 -10.23 12.80 -15.72
C TRP A 115 -11.47 11.90 -15.62
N ASP A 116 -11.39 10.80 -14.88
CA ASP A 116 -12.43 9.77 -14.80
C ASP A 116 -13.35 9.92 -13.58
N ARG A 117 -13.27 11.07 -12.90
CA ARG A 117 -13.95 11.35 -11.62
C ARG A 117 -15.48 11.25 -11.69
N HIS A 118 -16.07 11.33 -12.88
CA HIS A 118 -17.52 11.40 -13.08
C HIS A 118 -18.18 10.01 -13.19
N SER A 119 -17.42 8.94 -13.47
CA SER A 119 -17.93 7.57 -13.62
C SER A 119 -17.18 6.59 -12.69
N PRO A 120 -17.46 6.59 -11.37
CA PRO A 120 -16.67 5.85 -10.38
C PRO A 120 -16.71 4.32 -10.56
N GLN A 121 -17.72 3.77 -11.26
CA GLN A 121 -17.96 2.33 -11.35
C GLN A 121 -17.53 1.69 -12.68
N GLN A 122 -17.31 2.49 -13.74
CA GLN A 122 -16.97 1.95 -15.07
C GLN A 122 -15.45 1.84 -15.26
N ILE A 123 -15.01 0.77 -15.93
CA ILE A 123 -13.60 0.61 -16.33
C ILE A 123 -13.34 1.45 -17.58
N ASN A 124 -12.65 2.58 -17.43
CA ASN A 124 -11.97 3.19 -18.57
C ASN A 124 -10.55 2.61 -18.74
N TRP A 125 -10.10 2.53 -20.00
CA TRP A 125 -8.74 2.10 -20.36
C TRP A 125 -7.66 2.90 -19.60
N ARG A 126 -7.94 4.15 -19.25
CA ARG A 126 -7.06 5.03 -18.45
C ARG A 126 -6.84 4.51 -17.04
N SER A 127 -7.87 3.94 -16.44
CA SER A 127 -7.79 3.30 -15.13
C SER A 127 -6.98 2.01 -15.19
N ALA A 128 -7.09 1.24 -16.30
CA ALA A 128 -6.22 0.09 -16.54
C ALA A 128 -4.76 0.50 -16.73
N VAL A 129 -4.50 1.58 -17.49
CA VAL A 129 -3.15 2.14 -17.66
C VAL A 129 -2.58 2.64 -16.32
N ALA A 130 -3.39 3.31 -15.48
CA ALA A 130 -2.95 3.75 -14.16
C ALA A 130 -2.53 2.56 -13.27
N ILE A 131 -3.29 1.46 -13.30
CA ILE A 131 -2.95 0.23 -12.58
C ILE A 131 -1.68 -0.41 -13.15
N LEU A 132 -1.55 -0.48 -14.47
CA LEU A 132 -0.36 -1.04 -15.12
C LEU A 132 0.89 -0.23 -14.78
N VAL A 133 0.82 1.10 -14.79
CA VAL A 133 1.92 1.98 -14.38
C VAL A 133 2.34 1.67 -12.95
N VAL A 134 1.37 1.61 -12.03
CA VAL A 134 1.63 1.30 -10.62
C VAL A 134 2.26 -0.09 -10.48
N TRP A 135 1.66 -1.11 -11.08
CA TRP A 135 2.11 -2.49 -11.00
C TRP A 135 3.51 -2.67 -11.59
N PHE A 136 3.75 -2.11 -12.78
CA PHE A 136 5.02 -2.24 -13.50
C PHE A 136 6.18 -1.60 -12.74
N PHE A 137 5.96 -0.47 -12.08
CA PHE A 137 6.98 0.18 -11.27
C PHE A 137 7.35 -0.65 -10.03
N ILE A 138 6.37 -1.30 -9.39
CA ILE A 138 6.61 -2.18 -8.24
C ILE A 138 7.34 -3.45 -8.68
N GLU A 139 6.82 -4.13 -9.71
CA GLU A 139 7.32 -5.44 -10.16
C GLU A 139 8.72 -5.36 -10.77
N LEU A 140 9.00 -4.34 -11.60
CA LEU A 140 10.31 -4.21 -12.22
C LEU A 140 11.39 -3.68 -11.30
N GLY A 141 11.06 -3.29 -10.07
CA GLY A 141 12.02 -2.69 -9.15
C GLY A 141 12.69 -1.44 -9.74
N LEU A 142 12.00 -0.71 -10.63
CA LEU A 142 12.45 0.57 -11.23
C LEU A 142 12.51 1.70 -10.21
N VAL A 143 12.37 1.35 -8.95
CA VAL A 143 12.25 2.22 -7.80
C VAL A 143 13.63 2.45 -7.19
N PRO A 144 13.99 3.69 -6.85
CA PRO A 144 15.19 3.96 -6.07
C PRO A 144 15.19 3.12 -4.78
N LYS A 145 16.20 2.26 -4.62
CA LYS A 145 16.39 1.42 -3.42
C LYS A 145 16.90 2.28 -2.27
N ILE A 146 16.00 3.08 -1.72
CA ILE A 146 16.25 3.91 -0.56
C ILE A 146 15.55 3.24 0.62
N ASP A 147 16.34 2.84 1.60
CA ASP A 147 15.84 2.13 2.77
C ASP A 147 15.70 3.08 3.96
N ILE A 148 14.65 2.89 4.76
CA ILE A 148 14.47 3.50 6.08
C ILE A 148 14.63 2.41 7.13
N PRO A 149 15.66 2.45 8.00
CA PRO A 149 16.85 3.30 7.99
C PRO A 149 17.82 2.95 6.84
N PRO A 150 18.82 3.80 6.55
CA PRO A 150 19.78 3.55 5.47
C PRO A 150 20.45 2.17 5.60
N GLN A 151 20.50 1.41 4.49
CA GLN A 151 21.23 0.14 4.30
C GLN A 151 20.66 -1.13 4.97
N LYS A 152 19.75 -1.03 5.94
CA LYS A 152 19.14 -2.20 6.62
C LYS A 152 17.63 -2.06 6.86
N GLY A 153 17.03 -1.13 6.14
CA GLY A 153 15.65 -0.71 6.35
C GLY A 153 14.64 -1.33 5.40
N ILE A 154 13.42 -0.84 5.51
CA ILE A 154 12.35 -1.10 4.54
C ILE A 154 12.45 -0.07 3.42
N SER A 155 12.11 -0.47 2.20
CA SER A 155 12.05 0.45 1.07
C SER A 155 11.10 1.62 1.35
N PHE A 156 11.67 2.82 1.45
CA PHE A 156 10.96 4.08 1.65
C PHE A 156 9.98 4.36 0.51
N PHE A 157 10.44 4.11 -0.71
CA PHE A 157 9.63 4.37 -1.88
C PHE A 157 8.40 3.48 -1.92
N LEU A 158 8.49 2.23 -1.46
CA LEU A 158 7.33 1.34 -1.37
C LEU A 158 6.22 1.95 -0.49
N LEU A 159 6.58 2.51 0.67
CA LEU A 159 5.63 3.18 1.57
C LEU A 159 4.97 4.41 0.92
N ILE A 160 5.76 5.23 0.23
CA ILE A 160 5.22 6.39 -0.52
C ILE A 160 4.30 5.92 -1.65
N ALA A 161 4.74 4.90 -2.37
CA ALA A 161 4.01 4.32 -3.48
C ALA A 161 2.64 3.81 -3.02
N MET A 162 2.59 3.07 -1.91
CA MET A 162 1.35 2.60 -1.32
C MET A 162 0.41 3.75 -0.92
N ASN A 163 0.92 4.75 -0.20
CA ASN A 163 0.14 5.93 0.16
C ASN A 163 -0.43 6.64 -1.08
N SER A 164 0.37 6.76 -2.13
CA SER A 164 -0.04 7.39 -3.39
C SER A 164 -1.13 6.62 -4.12
N ILE A 165 -0.99 5.29 -4.25
CA ILE A 165 -1.97 4.44 -4.93
C ILE A 165 -3.31 4.55 -4.19
N ILE A 166 -3.30 4.31 -2.88
CA ILE A 166 -4.52 4.29 -2.08
C ILE A 166 -5.19 5.66 -2.15
N TYR A 167 -4.42 6.74 -1.99
CA TYR A 167 -4.97 8.09 -2.14
C TYR A 167 -5.57 8.32 -3.53
N SER A 168 -4.87 7.96 -4.60
CA SER A 168 -5.33 8.20 -5.98
C SER A 168 -6.62 7.43 -6.30
N PHE A 169 -6.74 6.17 -5.86
CA PHE A 169 -7.93 5.39 -6.18
C PHE A 169 -9.08 5.59 -5.20
N VAL A 170 -8.81 5.75 -3.90
CA VAL A 170 -9.85 5.90 -2.87
C VAL A 170 -10.34 7.34 -2.78
N VAL A 171 -9.45 8.34 -2.89
CA VAL A 171 -9.80 9.75 -2.71
C VAL A 171 -10.07 10.44 -4.05
N ILE A 172 -9.16 10.32 -5.03
CA ILE A 172 -9.31 11.04 -6.30
C ILE A 172 -10.40 10.39 -7.16
N ARG A 173 -10.33 9.07 -7.36
CA ARG A 173 -11.32 8.33 -8.17
C ARG A 173 -12.62 8.04 -7.42
N GLY A 174 -12.54 7.88 -6.10
CA GLY A 174 -13.72 7.67 -5.27
C GLY A 174 -14.22 6.23 -5.21
N LEU A 175 -13.36 5.24 -5.45
CA LEU A 175 -13.73 3.83 -5.37
C LEU A 175 -13.91 3.41 -3.90
N ASP A 176 -15.16 3.29 -3.46
CA ASP A 176 -15.50 2.89 -2.09
C ASP A 176 -15.15 1.42 -1.81
N SER A 177 -15.07 0.59 -2.85
CA SER A 177 -14.83 -0.86 -2.78
C SER A 177 -13.38 -1.26 -2.45
N ILE A 178 -12.42 -0.33 -2.52
CA ILE A 178 -11.00 -0.61 -2.22
C ILE A 178 -10.72 -0.50 -0.71
N GLY A 179 -11.60 0.16 0.05
CA GLY A 179 -11.40 0.39 1.48
C GLY A 179 -11.11 -0.91 2.23
N TYR A 180 -9.89 -1.07 2.72
CA TYR A 180 -9.49 -2.26 3.45
C TYR A 180 -9.78 -2.08 4.94
N ARG A 181 -10.27 -3.13 5.59
CA ARG A 181 -10.55 -3.12 7.04
C ARG A 181 -9.47 -3.90 7.76
N LEU A 182 -8.67 -3.20 8.55
CA LEU A 182 -7.61 -3.81 9.37
C LEU A 182 -8.15 -4.53 10.61
N LEU A 183 -9.40 -4.30 11.00
CA LEU A 183 -10.01 -4.93 12.16
C LEU A 183 -10.29 -6.43 11.87
N PRO A 184 -9.56 -7.36 12.50
CA PRO A 184 -9.76 -8.78 12.24
C PRO A 184 -11.11 -9.25 12.81
N ASN A 185 -11.88 -10.00 12.03
CA ASN A 185 -13.03 -10.74 12.54
C ASN A 185 -12.58 -12.16 12.93
N SER A 186 -13.10 -12.69 14.05
CA SER A 186 -12.78 -14.04 14.52
C SER A 186 -13.14 -15.13 13.51
N ASN A 187 -14.13 -14.87 12.64
CA ASN A 187 -14.49 -15.81 11.58
C ASN A 187 -13.49 -15.78 10.41
N ASP A 188 -12.92 -14.60 10.12
CA ASP A 188 -11.94 -14.41 9.04
C ASP A 188 -10.64 -15.17 9.35
N TRP A 189 -10.25 -15.25 10.63
CA TRP A 189 -9.07 -16.02 11.07
C TRP A 189 -9.14 -17.51 10.75
N LYS A 190 -10.31 -18.14 10.90
CA LYS A 190 -10.49 -19.56 10.56
C LYS A 190 -10.29 -19.80 9.07
N HIS A 191 -10.86 -18.91 8.26
CA HIS A 191 -10.78 -18.99 6.81
C HIS A 191 -9.34 -18.71 6.36
N ALA A 192 -8.71 -17.66 6.87
CA ALA A 192 -7.32 -17.33 6.59
C ALA A 192 -6.39 -18.49 6.93
N CYS A 193 -6.50 -19.08 8.12
CA CYS A 193 -5.64 -20.20 8.53
C CYS A 193 -5.87 -21.45 7.66
N PHE A 194 -7.13 -21.75 7.33
CA PHE A 194 -7.47 -22.89 6.47
C PHE A 194 -6.93 -22.72 5.05
N TYR A 195 -7.22 -21.58 4.39
CA TYR A 195 -6.74 -21.31 3.04
C TYR A 195 -5.22 -21.16 2.97
N PHE A 196 -4.60 -20.57 3.99
CA PHE A 196 -3.15 -20.47 4.09
C PHE A 196 -2.51 -21.86 4.25
N GLY A 197 -3.07 -22.72 5.10
CA GLY A 197 -2.62 -24.10 5.25
C GLY A 197 -2.74 -24.90 3.95
N LEU A 198 -3.86 -24.74 3.23
CA LEU A 198 -4.06 -25.38 1.92
C LEU A 198 -3.06 -24.85 0.90
N PHE A 199 -2.86 -23.53 0.83
CA PHE A 199 -1.88 -22.92 -0.06
C PHE A 199 -0.46 -23.43 0.20
N ILE A 200 -0.05 -23.49 1.47
CA ILE A 200 1.28 -24.00 1.84
C ILE A 200 1.43 -25.46 1.45
N ALA A 201 0.44 -26.29 1.81
CA ALA A 201 0.51 -27.73 1.59
C ALA A 201 0.55 -28.11 0.11
N PHE A 202 -0.26 -27.46 -0.73
CA PHE A 202 -0.43 -27.84 -2.13
C PHE A 202 0.42 -27.04 -3.11
N PHE A 203 0.77 -25.79 -2.80
CA PHE A 203 1.50 -24.92 -3.72
C PHE A 203 2.88 -24.56 -3.17
N ALA A 204 2.95 -23.95 -1.98
CA ALA A 204 4.22 -23.38 -1.51
C ALA A 204 5.30 -24.46 -1.25
N ILE A 205 4.93 -25.58 -0.61
CA ILE A 205 5.87 -26.67 -0.36
C ILE A 205 6.27 -27.36 -1.68
N PRO A 206 5.33 -27.86 -2.52
CA PRO A 206 5.73 -28.56 -3.74
C PRO A 206 6.53 -27.68 -4.70
N ILE A 207 6.11 -26.43 -4.92
CA ILE A 207 6.80 -25.50 -5.82
C ILE A 207 8.12 -25.05 -5.22
N GLY A 208 8.16 -24.71 -3.93
CA GLY A 208 9.36 -24.23 -3.25
C GLY A 208 10.48 -25.27 -3.18
N PHE A 209 10.15 -26.55 -2.97
CA PHE A 209 11.11 -27.64 -3.05
C PHE A 209 11.49 -27.98 -4.49
N SER A 210 10.52 -28.01 -5.43
CA SER A 210 10.80 -28.31 -6.84
C SER A 210 11.69 -27.26 -7.52
N THR A 211 11.59 -25.99 -7.12
CA THR A 211 12.40 -24.89 -7.67
C THR A 211 13.71 -24.69 -6.92
N SER A 212 13.98 -25.47 -5.86
CA SER A 212 15.10 -25.22 -4.93
C SER A 212 15.10 -23.81 -4.33
N PHE A 213 13.94 -23.14 -4.30
CA PHE A 213 13.76 -21.82 -3.71
C PHE A 213 13.77 -21.91 -2.17
N ILE A 214 13.22 -23.00 -1.63
CA ILE A 214 13.36 -23.36 -0.21
C ILE A 214 14.69 -24.10 -0.06
N ARG A 215 15.77 -23.36 0.16
CA ARG A 215 17.04 -23.93 0.65
C ARG A 215 17.00 -23.98 2.17
N GLN A 216 17.48 -25.07 2.73
CA GLN A 216 17.62 -25.20 4.17
C GLN A 216 18.65 -24.20 4.67
N THR A 217 18.19 -23.11 5.28
CA THR A 217 19.06 -22.13 5.93
C THR A 217 19.62 -22.77 7.20
N ALA A 218 20.95 -22.79 7.34
CA ALA A 218 21.63 -23.34 8.52
C ALA A 218 21.43 -22.47 9.78
N GLU A 219 20.98 -21.23 9.61
CA GLU A 219 20.72 -20.29 10.70
C GLU A 219 19.25 -20.36 11.15
N LEU A 220 19.03 -20.98 12.32
CA LEU A 220 17.74 -20.92 13.00
C LEU A 220 17.55 -19.51 13.57
N LYS A 221 16.68 -18.72 12.93
CA LYS A 221 16.25 -17.45 13.50
C LYS A 221 15.47 -17.67 14.80
N PRO A 222 15.61 -16.80 15.83
CA PRO A 222 14.82 -16.87 17.05
C PRO A 222 13.33 -16.89 16.75
N PHE A 223 12.57 -17.75 17.43
CA PHE A 223 11.11 -17.89 17.23
C PHE A 223 10.36 -16.57 17.39
N TRP A 224 10.83 -15.67 18.26
CA TRP A 224 10.28 -14.33 18.46
C TRP A 224 10.37 -13.41 17.24
N GLN A 225 11.29 -13.67 16.30
CA GLN A 225 11.39 -12.91 15.04
C GLN A 225 10.32 -13.32 14.03
N PHE A 226 9.73 -14.50 14.15
CA PHE A 226 8.72 -15.00 13.23
C PHE A 226 7.48 -14.08 13.11
N PRO A 227 6.80 -13.67 14.20
CA PRO A 227 5.66 -12.75 14.09
C PRO A 227 6.03 -11.39 13.50
N ILE A 228 7.27 -10.94 13.70
CA ILE A 228 7.79 -9.68 13.16
C ILE A 228 7.98 -9.78 11.65
N ILE A 229 8.62 -10.85 11.18
CA ILE A 229 8.80 -11.12 9.74
C ILE A 229 7.45 -11.26 9.06
N LEU A 230 6.52 -11.99 9.68
CA LEU A 230 5.17 -12.16 9.15
C LEU A 230 4.43 -10.82 9.06
N LEU A 231 4.55 -9.96 10.07
CA LEU A 231 4.00 -8.60 10.03
C LEU A 231 4.63 -7.78 8.90
N GLY A 232 5.94 -7.86 8.71
CA GLY A 232 6.65 -7.19 7.62
C GLY A 232 6.16 -7.65 6.24
N ILE A 233 6.08 -8.97 6.02
CA ILE A 233 5.56 -9.55 4.78
C ILE A 233 4.09 -9.12 4.56
N PHE A 234 3.27 -9.20 5.61
CA PHE A 234 1.88 -8.76 5.53
C PHE A 234 1.76 -7.30 5.12
N LEU A 235 2.56 -6.40 5.70
CA LEU A 235 2.40 -4.96 5.51
C LEU A 235 3.06 -4.46 4.22
N PHE A 236 4.18 -5.04 3.80
CA PHE A 236 4.98 -4.58 2.65
C PHE A 236 4.79 -5.42 1.38
N THR A 237 4.29 -6.65 1.50
CA THR A 237 4.03 -7.52 0.35
C THR A 237 2.55 -7.81 0.23
N GLY A 238 1.96 -8.38 1.28
CA GLY A 238 0.55 -8.81 1.26
C GLY A 238 -0.44 -7.67 1.10
N LEU A 239 -0.28 -6.57 1.83
CA LEU A 239 -1.18 -5.43 1.80
C LEU A 239 -1.18 -4.72 0.43
N PRO A 240 -0.02 -4.35 -0.16
CA PRO A 240 -0.03 -3.77 -1.50
C PRO A 240 -0.57 -4.73 -2.57
N GLU A 241 -0.23 -6.02 -2.52
CA GLU A 241 -0.76 -7.02 -3.46
C GLU A 241 -2.28 -7.17 -3.34
N GLU A 242 -2.81 -7.28 -2.12
CA GLU A 242 -4.25 -7.41 -1.88
C GLU A 242 -5.02 -6.17 -2.38
N ILE A 243 -4.47 -4.97 -2.16
CA ILE A 243 -5.06 -3.73 -2.68
C ILE A 243 -5.01 -3.71 -4.21
N LEU A 244 -3.92 -4.14 -4.82
CA LEU A 244 -3.76 -4.11 -6.27
C LEU A 244 -4.65 -5.16 -6.97
N PHE A 245 -4.62 -6.41 -6.50
CA PHE A 245 -5.34 -7.50 -7.13
C PHE A 245 -6.82 -7.53 -6.74
N ARG A 246 -7.14 -7.47 -5.45
CA ARG A 246 -8.53 -7.55 -4.99
C ARG A 246 -9.20 -6.19 -4.90
N GLY A 247 -8.47 -5.19 -4.38
CA GLY A 247 -9.00 -3.83 -4.29
C GLY A 247 -9.21 -3.20 -5.67
N LEU A 248 -8.23 -3.24 -6.55
CA LEU A 248 -8.30 -2.55 -7.84
C LEU A 248 -8.79 -3.45 -8.97
N ILE A 249 -8.04 -4.50 -9.29
CA ILE A 249 -8.30 -5.33 -10.47
C ILE A 249 -9.66 -6.05 -10.34
N HIS A 250 -9.93 -6.72 -9.22
CA HIS A 250 -11.17 -7.46 -9.03
C HIS A 250 -12.40 -6.55 -9.01
N ASN A 251 -12.39 -5.44 -8.25
CA ASN A 251 -13.53 -4.51 -8.21
C ASN A 251 -13.84 -3.92 -9.59
N LEU A 252 -12.81 -3.65 -10.39
CA LEU A 252 -13.00 -3.17 -11.75
C LEU A 252 -13.62 -4.25 -12.63
N LEU A 253 -13.06 -5.47 -12.64
CA LEU A 253 -13.61 -6.60 -13.38
C LEU A 253 -15.06 -6.91 -12.98
N ALA A 254 -15.37 -6.89 -11.69
CA ALA A 254 -16.73 -7.11 -11.17
C ALA A 254 -17.70 -6.04 -11.70
N GLY A 255 -17.33 -4.76 -11.63
CA GLY A 255 -18.16 -3.67 -12.16
C GLY A 255 -18.48 -3.81 -13.65
N ARG A 256 -17.51 -4.26 -14.47
CA ARG A 256 -17.74 -4.53 -15.90
C ARG A 256 -18.67 -5.73 -16.14
N MET A 257 -18.59 -6.76 -15.29
CA MET A 257 -19.46 -7.94 -15.44
C MET A 257 -20.90 -7.67 -15.00
N GLU A 258 -21.13 -6.80 -14.03
CA GLU A 258 -22.48 -6.36 -13.65
C GLU A 258 -23.15 -5.54 -14.77
N GLU A 259 -22.41 -4.60 -15.38
CA GLU A 259 -22.89 -3.81 -16.53
C GLU A 259 -23.19 -4.71 -17.74
N ASN A 260 -22.34 -5.69 -18.03
CA ASN A 260 -22.57 -6.62 -19.14
C ASN A 260 -23.72 -7.59 -18.85
N ARG A 261 -24.00 -7.94 -17.58
CA ARG A 261 -25.20 -8.71 -17.21
C ARG A 261 -26.48 -7.92 -17.44
N SER A 262 -26.49 -6.60 -17.19
CA SER A 262 -27.67 -5.77 -17.49
C SER A 262 -27.89 -5.62 -19.00
N GLU A 263 -26.83 -5.51 -19.81
CA GLU A 263 -26.97 -5.49 -21.28
C GLU A 263 -27.41 -6.85 -21.85
N PHE A 264 -26.91 -7.96 -21.31
CA PHE A 264 -27.33 -9.30 -21.74
C PHE A 264 -28.80 -9.58 -21.43
N PHE A 265 -29.31 -9.12 -20.28
CA PHE A 265 -30.73 -9.26 -19.94
C PHE A 265 -31.64 -8.37 -20.80
N VAL A 266 -31.17 -7.19 -21.20
CA VAL A 266 -31.93 -6.29 -22.10
C VAL A 266 -31.95 -6.84 -23.54
N LEU A 267 -30.87 -7.46 -24.01
CA LEU A 267 -30.81 -8.12 -25.32
C LEU A 267 -31.57 -9.45 -25.40
N LEU A 268 -31.88 -10.09 -24.27
CA LEU A 268 -32.66 -11.33 -24.22
C LEU A 268 -34.17 -11.08 -24.06
N ILE A 269 -34.55 -9.83 -23.79
CA ILE A 269 -35.96 -9.40 -23.57
C ILE A 269 -36.48 -8.49 -24.72
N SER A 270 -35.64 -8.09 -25.70
CA SER A 270 -36.07 -7.50 -26.99
C SER A 270 -36.12 -8.54 -28.09
#